data_AF-K8EHV7-F1
#
_entry.id   AF-K8EHV7-F1
#
_cell.length_a   1.000
_cell.length_b   1.000
_cell.length_c   1.000
_cell.angle_alpha   90.00
_cell.angle_beta   90.00
_cell.angle_gamma   90.00
#
_symmetry.space_group_name_H-M   'P 1'
#
loop_
_entity.id
_entity.type
_entity.pdbx_description
1 polymer ?
#
loop_
_entity_poly.entity_id
_entity_poly.type
_entity_poly.pdbx_seq_one_letter_code
_entity_poly.pdbx_strand_id
1 'polypeptide(L)'
;MLIKNKGKYIRHFGSVMVIPGGNELNEEQEKEFSKEMKQPLNAVLLDKEIFVVGGLSTSSFIDLNKEEALELISDTFDLALLSKFAEEEKGKGNKARTSLISVIENQIESIKNPPEDSVVKTED
;
A
#
# COMPACT_ATOMS: atom_id res chain seq x y z
N MET A 1 -10.46 3.61 2.66
CA MET A 1 -9.42 3.41 3.70
C MET A 1 -8.11 2.90 3.10
N LEU A 2 -6.95 3.38 3.56
CA LEU A 2 -5.63 2.86 3.16
C LEU A 2 -5.11 1.90 4.22
N ILE A 3 -4.74 0.68 3.82
CA ILE A 3 -4.17 -0.33 4.72
C ILE A 3 -2.84 -0.83 4.19
N LYS A 4 -1.97 -1.28 5.10
CA LYS A 4 -0.68 -1.88 4.79
C LYS A 4 -0.63 -3.29 5.38
N ASN A 5 -0.35 -4.28 4.55
CA ASN A 5 -0.02 -5.62 4.99
C ASN A 5 1.51 -5.79 4.97
N LYS A 6 2.12 -5.82 6.16
CA LYS A 6 3.56 -6.09 6.35
C LYS A 6 3.90 -7.59 6.29
N GLY A 7 2.89 -8.44 6.21
CA GLY A 7 3.05 -9.89 6.09
C GLY A 7 3.51 -10.33 4.70
N LYS A 8 3.97 -11.58 4.61
CA LYS A 8 4.44 -12.18 3.35
C LYS A 8 3.32 -12.82 2.52
N TYR A 9 2.11 -12.87 3.05
CA TYR A 9 0.99 -13.61 2.48
C TYR A 9 -0.20 -12.70 2.24
N ILE A 10 -0.98 -13.05 1.22
CA ILE A 10 -2.30 -12.46 0.98
C ILE A 10 -3.21 -12.86 2.14
N ARG A 11 -3.96 -11.89 2.66
CA ARG A 11 -4.98 -12.12 3.69
C ARG A 11 -6.36 -11.89 3.11
N HIS A 12 -7.31 -12.70 3.55
CA HIS A 12 -8.72 -12.55 3.21
C HIS A 12 -9.51 -12.23 4.46
N PHE A 13 -10.25 -11.14 4.43
CA PHE A 13 -11.18 -10.70 5.47
C PHE A 13 -12.57 -10.66 4.85
N GLY A 14 -13.30 -11.78 4.94
CA GLY A 14 -14.52 -11.97 4.14
C GLY A 14 -14.20 -11.94 2.64
N SER A 15 -14.83 -11.04 1.91
CA SER A 15 -14.57 -10.79 0.48
C SER A 15 -13.36 -9.88 0.22
N VAL A 16 -12.84 -9.21 1.25
CA VAL A 16 -11.73 -8.27 1.11
C VAL A 16 -10.41 -9.03 1.02
N MET A 17 -9.73 -8.90 -0.13
CA MET A 17 -8.39 -9.42 -0.34
C MET A 17 -7.36 -8.33 -0.08
N VAL A 18 -6.41 -8.62 0.80
CA VAL A 18 -5.32 -7.71 1.18
C VAL A 18 -3.99 -8.34 0.78
N ILE A 19 -3.35 -7.79 -0.24
CA ILE A 19 -2.04 -8.25 -0.72
C ILE A 19 -0.92 -7.64 0.14
N PRO A 20 0.29 -8.25 0.18
CA PRO A 20 1.45 -7.61 0.78
C PRO A 20 1.67 -6.19 0.22
N GLY A 21 2.00 -5.25 1.10
CA GLY A 21 2.13 -3.83 0.77
C GLY A 21 0.90 -2.98 1.04
N GLY A 22 0.81 -1.83 0.35
CA GLY A 22 -0.33 -0.92 0.41
C GLY A 22 -1.54 -1.46 -0.34
N ASN A 23 -2.72 -1.28 0.22
CA ASN A 23 -4.00 -1.59 -0.39
C ASN A 23 -4.98 -0.46 -0.10
N GLU A 24 -5.70 -0.03 -1.12
CA GLU A 24 -6.78 0.93 -0.95
C GLU A 24 -8.14 0.23 -0.98
N LEU A 25 -8.89 0.34 0.11
CA LEU A 25 -10.23 -0.20 0.23
C LEU A 25 -11.27 0.86 -0.14
N ASN A 26 -12.22 0.48 -0.99
CA ASN A 26 -13.43 1.26 -1.25
C ASN A 26 -14.39 1.22 -0.04
N GLU A 27 -15.49 1.97 -0.09
CA GLU A 27 -16.42 2.09 1.04
C GLU A 27 -17.07 0.76 1.47
N GLU A 28 -17.38 -0.12 0.53
CA GLU A 28 -17.98 -1.42 0.82
C GLU A 28 -16.96 -2.34 1.50
N GLN A 29 -15.76 -2.42 0.92
CA GLN A 29 -14.64 -3.17 1.47
C GLN A 29 -14.23 -2.65 2.85
N GLU A 30 -14.26 -1.34 3.08
CA GLU A 30 -13.95 -0.74 4.37
C GLU A 30 -14.94 -1.17 5.45
N LYS A 31 -16.24 -1.19 5.14
CA LYS A 31 -17.29 -1.65 6.07
C LYS A 31 -17.13 -3.13 6.40
N GLU A 32 -16.85 -3.95 5.39
CA GLU A 32 -16.63 -5.38 5.58
C GLU A 32 -15.35 -5.65 6.39
N PHE A 33 -14.23 -5.04 6.00
CA PHE A 33 -12.97 -5.11 6.72
C PHE A 33 -13.13 -4.71 8.19
N SER A 34 -13.80 -3.58 8.45
CA SER A 34 -14.05 -3.10 9.83
C SER A 34 -14.95 -4.05 10.63
N LYS A 35 -15.85 -4.77 9.99
CA LYS A 35 -16.69 -5.80 10.63
C LYS A 35 -15.85 -7.04 10.94
N GLU A 36 -15.05 -7.51 10.00
CA GLU A 36 -14.19 -8.68 10.14
C GLU A 36 -13.09 -8.48 11.19
N MET A 37 -12.57 -7.26 11.32
CA MET A 37 -11.56 -6.91 12.33
C MET A 37 -12.09 -6.93 13.77
N LYS A 38 -13.42 -7.00 13.99
CA LYS A 38 -14.00 -7.21 15.32
C LYS A 38 -13.87 -8.66 15.80
N GLN A 39 -13.54 -9.59 14.89
CA GLN A 39 -13.30 -10.98 15.26
C GLN A 39 -11.98 -11.08 16.04
N PRO A 40 -11.93 -11.77 17.19
CA PRO A 40 -10.74 -11.81 18.04
C PRO A 40 -9.46 -12.26 17.33
N LEU A 41 -9.56 -13.20 16.40
CA LEU A 41 -8.40 -13.70 15.65
C LEU A 41 -7.85 -12.66 14.67
N ASN A 42 -8.75 -11.92 14.00
CA ASN A 42 -8.36 -10.88 13.04
C ASN A 42 -7.82 -9.65 13.76
N ALA A 43 -8.36 -9.32 14.94
CA ALA A 43 -7.85 -8.22 15.77
C ALA A 43 -6.36 -8.39 16.11
N VAL A 44 -5.90 -9.63 16.35
CA VAL A 44 -4.47 -9.92 16.59
C VAL A 44 -3.59 -9.57 15.38
N LEU A 45 -4.14 -9.55 14.17
CA LEU A 45 -3.41 -9.16 12.96
C LEU A 45 -3.19 -7.65 12.89
N LEU A 46 -4.07 -6.83 13.48
CA LEU A 46 -3.87 -5.38 13.57
C LEU A 46 -2.63 -5.01 14.39
N ASP A 47 -2.33 -5.82 15.41
CA ASP A 47 -1.16 -5.59 16.27
C ASP A 47 0.15 -6.12 15.64
N LYS A 48 0.06 -6.94 14.60
CA LYS A 48 1.21 -7.71 14.09
C LYS A 48 1.59 -7.38 12.65
N GLU A 49 0.63 -7.37 11.74
CA GLU A 49 0.92 -7.37 10.30
C GLU A 49 0.04 -6.42 9.48
N ILE A 50 -1.21 -6.18 9.86
CA ILE A 50 -2.13 -5.29 9.15
C ILE A 50 -2.19 -3.95 9.85
N PHE A 51 -1.86 -2.88 9.13
CA PHE A 51 -1.85 -1.54 9.68
C PHE A 51 -2.83 -0.68 8.89
N VAL A 52 -3.76 -0.02 9.58
CA VAL A 52 -4.54 1.05 8.95
C VAL A 52 -3.65 2.28 8.88
N VAL A 53 -3.30 2.68 7.67
CA VAL A 53 -2.27 3.67 7.39
C VAL A 53 -2.80 5.06 7.78
N GLY A 54 -2.11 5.71 8.74
CA GLY A 54 -2.52 6.97 9.35
C GLY A 54 -3.70 6.89 10.35
N GLY A 55 -4.14 5.67 10.70
CA GLY A 55 -5.22 5.41 11.65
C GLY A 55 -6.62 5.40 11.01
N LEU A 56 -7.66 5.16 11.82
CA LEU A 56 -9.06 5.04 11.36
C LEU A 56 -9.63 6.32 10.72
N SER A 57 -8.88 7.42 10.70
CA SER A 57 -9.36 8.77 10.38
C SER A 57 -8.63 9.47 9.22
N THR A 58 -7.56 8.88 8.69
CA THR A 58 -6.87 9.43 7.50
C THR A 58 -7.09 8.51 6.30
N SER A 59 -7.29 9.16 5.17
CA SER A 59 -7.85 8.54 3.97
C SER A 59 -6.96 8.71 2.75
N SER A 60 -5.81 9.41 2.85
CA SER A 60 -4.95 9.70 1.71
C SER A 60 -3.46 9.59 2.04
N PHE A 61 -2.69 9.23 1.03
CA PHE A 61 -1.22 9.12 1.08
C PHE A 61 -0.54 10.44 1.48
N ILE A 62 -1.17 11.58 1.19
CA ILE A 62 -0.59 12.91 1.46
C ILE A 62 -0.54 13.26 2.95
N ASP A 63 -1.34 12.58 3.76
CA ASP A 63 -1.46 12.80 5.21
C ASP A 63 -0.35 12.07 5.98
N LEU A 64 0.34 11.13 5.33
CA LEU A 64 1.43 10.36 5.93
C LEU A 64 2.65 11.23 6.14
N ASN A 65 3.38 10.96 7.22
CA ASN A 65 4.71 11.53 7.35
C ASN A 65 5.67 10.92 6.31
N LYS A 66 6.86 11.51 6.17
CA LYS A 66 7.81 11.08 5.14
C LYS A 66 8.25 9.62 5.31
N GLU A 67 8.46 9.16 6.53
CA GLU A 67 8.96 7.81 6.83
C GLU A 67 7.88 6.76 6.56
N GLU A 68 6.65 7.01 7.01
CA GLU A 68 5.49 6.17 6.74
C GLU A 68 5.22 6.03 5.24
N ALA A 69 5.30 7.15 4.50
CA ALA A 69 5.12 7.15 3.06
C ALA A 69 6.21 6.32 2.35
N LEU A 70 7.49 6.49 2.73
CA LEU A 70 8.59 5.70 2.16
C LEU A 70 8.41 4.20 2.39
N GLU A 71 8.06 3.82 3.63
CA GLU A 71 7.84 2.41 4.00
C GLU A 71 6.62 1.83 3.27
N LEU A 72 5.60 2.64 3.00
CA LEU A 72 4.45 2.18 2.22
C LEU A 72 4.82 1.98 0.75
N ILE A 73 5.56 2.92 0.15
CA ILE A 73 5.98 2.83 -1.25
C ILE A 73 6.84 1.58 -1.48
N SER A 74 7.84 1.34 -0.62
CA SER A 74 8.77 0.22 -0.80
C SER A 74 8.09 -1.15 -0.83
N ASP A 75 7.02 -1.28 -0.05
CA ASP A 75 6.33 -2.55 0.13
C ASP A 75 5.18 -2.73 -0.85
N THR A 76 4.79 -1.68 -1.57
CA THR A 76 3.67 -1.71 -2.53
C THR A 76 4.15 -2.12 -3.92
N PHE A 77 3.49 -3.14 -4.47
CA PHE A 77 3.73 -3.64 -5.84
C PHE A 77 2.56 -3.38 -6.79
N ASP A 78 1.48 -2.75 -6.31
CA ASP A 78 0.35 -2.32 -7.14
C ASP A 78 0.71 -1.03 -7.90
N LEU A 79 0.89 -1.14 -9.21
CA LEU A 79 1.22 -0.04 -10.11
C LEU A 79 0.15 1.06 -10.15
N ALA A 80 -1.13 0.70 -10.05
CA ALA A 80 -2.22 1.67 -10.09
C ALA A 80 -2.23 2.50 -8.80
N LEU A 81 -2.03 1.84 -7.66
CA LEU A 81 -1.94 2.51 -6.36
C LEU A 81 -0.71 3.42 -6.26
N LEU A 82 0.46 2.95 -6.73
CA LEU A 82 1.67 3.77 -6.79
C LEU A 82 1.48 5.00 -7.70
N SER A 83 0.85 4.83 -8.86
CA SER A 83 0.56 5.95 -9.77
C SER A 83 -0.34 6.98 -9.11
N LYS A 84 -1.38 6.52 -8.39
CA LYS A 84 -2.27 7.39 -7.62
C LYS A 84 -1.52 8.16 -6.52
N PHE A 85 -0.60 7.53 -5.80
CA PHE A 85 0.23 8.23 -4.80
C PHE A 85 1.06 9.36 -5.43
N ALA A 86 1.61 9.15 -6.63
CA ALA A 86 2.36 10.18 -7.33
C ALA A 86 1.45 11.35 -7.75
N GLU A 87 0.23 11.06 -8.24
CA GLU A 87 -0.75 12.08 -8.61
C GLU A 87 -1.21 12.90 -7.39
N GLU A 88 -1.50 12.24 -6.27
CA GLU A 88 -1.86 12.90 -5.01
C GLU A 88 -0.74 13.84 -4.54
N GLU A 89 0.52 13.42 -4.61
CA GLU A 89 1.65 14.25 -4.21
C GLU A 89 1.88 15.43 -5.17
N LYS A 90 1.74 15.21 -6.49
CA LYS A 90 1.81 16.27 -7.51
C LYS A 90 0.68 17.30 -7.34
N GLY A 91 -0.51 16.85 -6.93
CA GLY A 91 -1.67 17.70 -6.65
C GLY A 91 -1.47 18.72 -5.52
N LYS A 92 -0.45 18.54 -4.66
CA LYS A 92 -0.11 19.50 -3.59
C LYS A 92 0.57 20.78 -4.07
N GLY A 93 0.90 20.89 -5.36
CA GLY A 93 1.56 22.06 -5.94
C GLY A 93 2.86 22.40 -5.21
N ASN A 94 2.96 23.62 -4.66
CA ASN A 94 4.16 24.09 -3.96
C ASN A 94 4.51 23.31 -2.67
N LYS A 95 3.60 22.47 -2.16
CA LYS A 95 3.84 21.61 -0.98
C LYS A 95 4.19 20.16 -1.36
N ALA A 96 4.35 19.87 -2.65
CA ALA A 96 4.70 18.55 -3.13
C ALA A 96 6.07 18.11 -2.60
N ARG A 97 6.13 16.93 -2.02
CA ARG A 97 7.37 16.28 -1.57
C ARG A 97 8.01 15.62 -2.78
N THR A 98 8.75 16.39 -3.56
CA THR A 98 9.44 15.93 -4.78
C THR A 98 10.30 14.69 -4.56
N SER A 99 10.91 14.55 -3.38
CA SER A 99 11.67 13.34 -3.02
C SER A 99 10.82 12.07 -2.94
N LEU A 100 9.53 12.17 -2.57
CA LEU A 100 8.64 11.01 -2.55
C LEU A 100 8.15 10.66 -3.95
N ILE A 101 7.88 11.66 -4.79
CA ILE A 101 7.53 11.45 -6.20
C ILE A 101 8.62 10.65 -6.91
N SER A 102 9.89 11.04 -6.74
CA SER A 102 11.00 10.30 -7.36
C SER A 102 11.13 8.87 -6.83
N VAL A 103 10.85 8.63 -5.54
CA VAL A 103 10.86 7.26 -4.98
C VAL A 103 9.72 6.42 -5.53
N ILE A 104 8.52 6.99 -5.70
CA ILE A 104 7.38 6.31 -6.33
C ILE A 104 7.71 5.96 -7.79
N GLU A 105 8.23 6.90 -8.55
CA GLU A 105 8.59 6.69 -9.96
C GLU A 105 9.67 5.62 -10.11
N ASN A 106 10.67 5.61 -9.23
CA ASN A 106 11.69 4.56 -9.18
C ASN A 106 11.10 3.17 -8.84
N GLN A 107 10.14 3.11 -7.93
CA GLN A 107 9.46 1.86 -7.59
C GLN A 107 8.59 1.35 -8.75
N ILE A 108 7.88 2.25 -9.44
CA ILE A 108 7.12 1.89 -10.65
C ILE A 108 8.06 1.35 -11.73
N GLU A 109 9.22 1.99 -11.92
CA GLU A 109 10.21 1.57 -12.89
C GLU A 109 10.81 0.20 -12.56
N SER A 110 11.15 -0.05 -11.28
CA SER A 110 11.71 -1.34 -10.85
C SER A 110 10.72 -2.49 -11.02
N ILE A 111 9.41 -2.23 -10.91
CA ILE A 111 8.36 -3.22 -11.14
C ILE A 111 8.17 -3.48 -12.64
N LYS A 112 8.20 -2.44 -13.48
CA LYS A 112 8.00 -2.56 -14.93
C LYS A 112 9.22 -3.16 -15.64
N ASN A 113 10.40 -2.76 -15.22
CA ASN A 113 11.68 -3.15 -15.79
C ASN A 113 12.55 -3.74 -14.67
N PRO A 114 12.22 -4.95 -14.19
CA PRO A 114 13.00 -5.59 -13.14
C PRO A 114 14.44 -5.84 -13.63
N PRO A 115 15.45 -5.79 -12.73
CA PRO A 115 16.83 -6.11 -13.08
C PRO A 115 16.93 -7.50 -13.73
N GLU A 116 17.81 -7.68 -14.72
CA GLU A 116 17.97 -8.96 -15.44
C GLU A 116 18.21 -10.15 -14.50
N ASP A 117 18.92 -9.95 -13.40
CA ASP A 117 19.20 -10.97 -12.38
C ASP A 117 17.94 -11.45 -11.63
N SER A 118 16.83 -10.72 -11.74
CA SER A 118 15.53 -11.05 -11.12
C SER A 118 14.55 -11.71 -12.10
N VAL A 119 14.92 -11.80 -13.38
CA VAL A 119 14.09 -12.42 -14.42
C VAL A 119 14.44 -13.90 -14.53
N VAL A 120 13.50 -14.77 -14.18
CA VAL A 120 13.65 -16.21 -14.43
C VAL A 120 13.64 -16.44 -15.94
N LYS A 121 14.81 -16.74 -16.51
CA LYS A 121 14.92 -17.15 -17.91
C LYS A 121 14.26 -18.51 -18.05
N THR A 122 13.13 -18.56 -18.75
CA THR A 122 12.55 -19.83 -19.19
C THR A 122 13.45 -20.38 -20.29
N GLU A 123 14.04 -21.56 -20.09
CA GLU A 123 14.73 -22.29 -21.15
C GLU A 123 13.68 -22.69 -22.21
N ASP A 124 13.94 -22.33 -23.47
CA ASP A 124 13.13 -22.72 -24.64
C ASP A 124 13.27 -24.22 -24.97
#